data_AF-A0A970T8U6-F1
#
_entry.id   AF-A0A970T8U6-F1
#
_cell.length_a   1.000
_cell.length_b   1.000
_cell.length_c   1.000
_cell.angle_alpha   90.00
_cell.angle_beta   90.00
_cell.angle_gamma   90.00
#
_symmetry.space_group_name_H-M   'P 1'
#
loop_
_entity.id
_entity.type
_entity.pdbx_description
1 polymer ?
#
loop_
_entity_poly.entity_id
_entity_poly.type
_entity_poly.pdbx_seq_one_letter_code
_entity_poly.pdbx_strand_id
1 'polypeptide(L)'
;MCHKIESNFILVHHLKNKNFCTVYDLVQSKRTIEEKIPNVFVDVSRDSIFSSVSKHPQIFTWVDNKIHKTKNSDDYFNEPLIGYFDNDLKDEIKDKITSILEVDSQR
;
A
#
# COMPACT_ATOMS: atom_id res chain seq x y z
N MET A 1 1.43 19.68 -10.57
CA MET A 1 2.50 18.86 -9.98
C MET A 1 1.86 17.54 -9.58
N CYS A 2 2.38 16.41 -10.05
CA CYS A 2 1.80 15.09 -9.77
C CYS A 2 2.37 14.54 -8.46
N HIS A 3 1.52 14.06 -7.56
CA HIS A 3 1.92 13.41 -6.31
C HIS A 3 2.18 11.93 -6.58
N LYS A 4 3.44 11.52 -6.44
CA LYS A 4 3.80 10.09 -6.51
C LYS A 4 3.44 9.41 -5.18
N ILE A 5 2.71 8.31 -5.27
CA ILE A 5 2.42 7.42 -4.15
C ILE A 5 3.30 6.18 -4.29
N GLU A 6 4.19 5.94 -3.33
CA GLU A 6 5.10 4.80 -3.36
C GLU A 6 4.38 3.49 -3.02
N SER A 7 4.87 2.38 -3.57
CA SER A 7 4.32 1.05 -3.33
C SER A 7 4.31 0.65 -1.85
N ASN A 8 5.24 1.14 -1.03
CA ASN A 8 5.24 0.87 0.42
C ASN A 8 3.93 1.32 1.09
N PHE A 9 3.45 2.51 0.74
CA PHE A 9 2.21 3.08 1.28
C PHE A 9 1.01 2.23 0.86
N ILE A 10 0.95 1.87 -0.43
CA ILE A 10 -0.14 1.01 -0.93
C ILE A 10 -0.11 -0.35 -0.25
N LEU A 11 1.07 -0.98 -0.13
CA LEU A 11 1.23 -2.29 0.49
C LEU A 11 0.76 -2.28 1.95
N VAL A 12 1.17 -1.30 2.74
CA VAL A 12 0.83 -1.26 4.16
C VAL A 12 -0.68 -1.09 4.37
N HIS A 13 -1.32 -0.17 3.63
CA HIS A 13 -2.75 0.07 3.76
C HIS A 13 -3.60 -1.05 3.16
N HIS A 14 -3.15 -1.66 2.05
CA HIS A 14 -3.86 -2.77 1.43
C HIS A 14 -3.77 -4.06 2.28
N LEU A 15 -2.65 -4.27 2.96
CA LEU A 15 -2.47 -5.41 3.87
C LEU A 15 -3.00 -5.13 5.26
N LYS A 16 -3.25 -3.89 5.68
CA LYS A 16 -3.77 -3.57 7.03
C LYS A 16 -4.88 -4.51 7.49
N ASN A 17 -5.88 -4.70 6.64
CA ASN A 17 -7.04 -5.55 6.89
C ASN A 17 -7.01 -6.91 6.15
N LYS A 18 -5.88 -7.29 5.53
CA LYS A 18 -5.74 -8.52 4.71
C LYS A 18 -4.47 -9.29 5.05
N ASN A 19 -4.52 -10.62 4.99
CA ASN A 19 -3.33 -11.45 5.24
C ASN A 19 -2.33 -11.44 4.09
N PHE A 20 -2.82 -11.21 2.87
CA PHE A 20 -2.01 -11.14 1.66
C PHE A 20 -2.66 -10.26 0.59
N CYS A 21 -1.89 -9.87 -0.41
CA CYS A 21 -2.37 -9.27 -1.65
C CYS A 21 -1.53 -9.76 -2.84
N THR A 22 -2.04 -9.59 -4.04
CA THR A 22 -1.32 -9.84 -5.29
C THR A 22 -0.97 -8.51 -5.96
N VAL A 23 -0.02 -8.53 -6.89
CA VAL A 23 0.26 -7.37 -7.76
C VAL A 23 -1.01 -6.93 -8.52
N TYR A 24 -1.87 -7.87 -8.88
CA TYR A 24 -3.13 -7.56 -9.55
C TYR A 24 -4.06 -6.73 -8.67
N ASP A 25 -4.21 -7.09 -7.38
CA ASP A 25 -5.03 -6.33 -6.43
C ASP A 25 -4.54 -4.88 -6.31
N LEU A 26 -3.22 -4.70 -6.20
CA LEU A 26 -2.58 -3.38 -6.14
C LEU A 26 -2.80 -2.57 -7.41
N VAL A 27 -2.81 -3.21 -8.59
CA VAL A 27 -3.12 -2.55 -9.88
C VAL A 27 -4.58 -2.12 -9.94
N GLN A 28 -5.53 -2.90 -9.40
CA GLN A 28 -6.92 -2.46 -9.31
C GLN A 28 -7.07 -1.25 -8.39
N SER A 29 -6.43 -1.28 -7.21
CA SER A 29 -6.44 -0.13 -6.31
C SER A 29 -5.80 1.11 -6.94
N LYS A 30 -4.66 0.98 -7.64
CA LYS A 30 -4.04 2.07 -8.42
C LYS A 30 -5.05 2.72 -9.36
N ARG A 31 -5.77 1.92 -10.16
CA ARG A 31 -6.76 2.44 -11.12
C ARG A 31 -7.84 3.25 -10.42
N THR A 32 -8.41 2.72 -9.35
CA THR A 32 -9.44 3.40 -8.56
C THR A 32 -8.92 4.71 -7.94
N ILE A 33 -7.68 4.72 -7.44
CA ILE A 33 -7.06 5.91 -6.84
C ILE A 33 -6.82 6.98 -7.90
N GLU A 34 -6.20 6.63 -9.03
CA GLU A 34 -5.85 7.56 -10.11
C GLU A 34 -7.09 8.12 -10.83
N GLU A 35 -8.21 7.38 -10.82
CA GLU A 35 -9.50 7.87 -11.33
C GLU A 35 -10.17 8.87 -10.37
N LYS A 36 -10.13 8.60 -9.06
CA LYS A 36 -10.86 9.39 -8.05
C LYS A 36 -10.09 10.60 -7.53
N ILE A 37 -8.76 10.57 -7.57
CA ILE A 37 -7.91 11.61 -7.01
C ILE A 37 -7.09 12.23 -8.15
N PRO A 38 -7.33 13.50 -8.52
CA PRO A 38 -6.60 14.13 -9.60
C PRO A 38 -5.14 14.39 -9.21
N ASN A 39 -4.25 14.36 -10.19
CA ASN A 39 -2.82 14.64 -10.03
C ASN A 39 -2.08 13.69 -9.08
N VAL A 40 -2.48 12.42 -9.01
CA VAL A 40 -1.70 11.38 -8.32
C VAL A 40 -1.20 10.34 -9.31
N PHE A 41 -0.07 9.74 -8.98
CA PHE A 41 0.48 8.59 -9.69
C PHE A 41 0.86 7.54 -8.67
N VAL A 42 0.26 6.36 -8.76
CA VAL A 42 0.53 5.24 -7.86
C VAL A 42 1.53 4.31 -8.51
N ASP A 43 2.69 4.14 -7.89
CA ASP A 43 3.72 3.22 -8.34
C ASP A 43 3.49 1.83 -7.76
N VAL A 44 2.88 0.95 -8.56
CA VAL A 44 2.71 -0.48 -8.28
C VAL A 44 3.34 -1.32 -9.39
N SER A 45 4.40 -0.81 -10.01
CA SER A 45 5.20 -1.60 -10.93
C SER A 45 5.81 -2.80 -10.18
N ARG A 46 6.00 -3.93 -10.87
CA ARG A 46 6.54 -5.15 -10.24
C ARG A 46 7.89 -4.90 -9.58
N ASP A 47 8.73 -4.08 -10.21
CA ASP A 47 10.05 -3.72 -9.69
C ASP A 47 9.94 -2.83 -8.44
N SER A 48 9.02 -1.87 -8.41
CA SER A 48 8.81 -1.01 -7.23
C SER A 48 8.26 -1.82 -6.04
N ILE A 49 7.32 -2.73 -6.29
CA ILE A 49 6.80 -3.66 -5.28
C ILE A 49 7.93 -4.58 -4.80
N PHE A 50 8.72 -5.17 -5.70
CA PHE A 50 9.84 -6.03 -5.33
C PHE A 50 10.88 -5.29 -4.49
N SER A 51 11.22 -4.06 -4.88
CA SER A 51 12.10 -3.16 -4.12
C SER A 51 11.55 -2.88 -2.73
N SER A 52 10.24 -2.63 -2.63
CA SER A 52 9.54 -2.36 -1.36
C SER A 52 9.58 -3.54 -0.41
N VAL A 53 9.23 -4.73 -0.91
CA VAL A 53 9.28 -5.98 -0.13
C VAL A 53 10.73 -6.28 0.30
N SER A 54 11.70 -6.07 -0.58
CA SER A 54 13.12 -6.33 -0.31
C SER A 54 13.74 -5.33 0.67
N LYS A 55 13.28 -4.08 0.69
CA LYS A 55 13.75 -3.05 1.63
C LYS A 55 13.17 -3.24 3.03
N HIS A 56 12.00 -3.86 3.13
CA HIS A 56 11.28 -4.08 4.39
C HIS A 56 10.98 -5.57 4.62
N PRO A 57 12.00 -6.46 4.63
CA PRO A 57 11.80 -7.90 4.78
C PRO A 57 11.26 -8.30 6.16
N GLN A 58 11.36 -7.40 7.15
CA GLN A 58 10.76 -7.56 8.46
C GLN A 58 9.24 -7.30 8.45
N ILE A 59 8.70 -6.70 7.39
CA ILE A 59 7.27 -6.30 7.29
C ILE A 59 6.56 -7.12 6.23
N PHE A 60 7.18 -7.27 5.06
CA PHE A 60 6.59 -7.95 3.91
C PHE A 60 7.42 -9.16 3.50
N THR A 61 6.76 -10.15 2.92
CA THR A 61 7.42 -11.30 2.28
C THR A 61 6.68 -11.73 1.03
N TRP A 62 7.41 -12.30 0.07
CA TRP A 62 6.86 -12.83 -1.17
C TRP A 62 6.73 -14.35 -1.08
N VAL A 63 5.51 -14.88 -1.20
CA VAL A 63 5.20 -16.31 -1.14
C VAL A 63 4.21 -16.63 -2.25
N ASP A 64 4.53 -17.59 -3.11
CA ASP A 64 3.63 -18.09 -4.17
C ASP A 64 2.92 -16.98 -4.99
N ASN A 65 3.69 -16.00 -5.48
CA ASN A 65 3.20 -14.83 -6.23
C ASN A 65 2.27 -13.88 -5.47
N LYS A 66 2.25 -13.96 -4.14
CA LYS A 66 1.52 -13.08 -3.23
C LYS A 66 2.50 -12.36 -2.30
N ILE A 67 2.11 -11.16 -1.89
CA ILE A 67 2.80 -10.39 -0.86
C ILE A 67 2.03 -10.61 0.45
N HIS A 68 2.73 -11.08 1.48
CA HIS A 68 2.20 -11.38 2.79
C HIS A 68 2.81 -10.47 3.87
N LYS A 69 2.09 -10.32 4.98
CA LYS A 69 2.67 -9.85 6.24
C LYS A 69 3.65 -10.89 6.79
N THR A 70 4.72 -10.45 7.44
CA THR A 70 5.55 -11.37 8.24
C THR A 70 4.91 -11.60 9.62
N LYS A 71 5.27 -12.70 10.29
CA LYS A 71 4.64 -13.18 11.53
C LYS A 71 4.63 -12.17 12.71
N ASN A 72 5.53 -11.19 12.70
CA ASN A 72 5.70 -10.22 13.80
C ASN A 72 5.63 -8.77 13.29
N SER A 73 4.93 -8.52 12.19
CA SER A 73 4.88 -7.20 11.57
C SER A 73 3.62 -6.39 11.87
N ASP A 74 2.69 -6.93 12.68
CA ASP A 74 1.37 -6.33 12.91
C ASP A 74 1.43 -4.88 13.41
N ASP A 75 2.45 -4.52 14.21
CA ASP A 75 2.63 -3.15 14.70
C ASP A 75 2.82 -2.14 13.56
N TYR A 76 3.47 -2.52 12.45
CA TYR A 76 3.68 -1.66 11.27
C TYR A 76 2.39 -1.36 10.48
N PHE A 77 1.31 -2.11 10.75
CA PHE A 77 -0.01 -1.91 10.14
C PHE A 77 -0.95 -1.09 11.03
N ASN A 78 -0.47 -0.63 12.19
CA ASN A 78 -1.24 0.16 13.14
C ASN A 78 -0.57 1.51 13.41
N GLU A 79 -1.34 2.46 13.91
CA GLU A 79 -0.80 3.72 14.41
C GLU A 79 0.10 3.46 15.63
N PRO A 80 1.25 4.13 15.76
CA PRO A 80 1.75 5.23 14.92
C PRO A 80 2.68 4.79 13.76
N LEU A 81 3.05 3.51 13.69
CA LEU A 81 4.10 3.04 12.78
C LEU A 81 3.68 3.03 11.31
N ILE A 82 2.38 2.89 11.04
CA ILE A 82 1.87 2.95 9.67
C ILE A 82 2.18 4.31 9.01
N GLY A 83 2.23 5.40 9.79
CA GLY A 83 2.59 6.73 9.32
C GLY A 83 4.03 6.87 8.82
N TYR A 84 4.93 5.91 9.12
CA TYR A 84 6.28 5.87 8.54
C TYR A 84 6.24 5.76 7.00
N PHE A 85 5.15 5.25 6.44
CA PHE A 85 4.99 5.05 5.01
C PHE A 85 4.28 6.20 4.29
N ASP A 86 3.92 7.29 4.99
CA ASP A 86 3.10 8.38 4.46
C ASP A 86 3.77 9.19 3.34
N ASN A 87 5.07 8.99 3.04
CA ASN A 87 5.82 9.61 1.94
C ASN A 87 5.58 11.13 1.77
N ASP A 88 5.52 11.89 2.86
CA ASP A 88 5.23 13.34 2.85
C ASP A 88 3.94 13.72 2.11
N LEU A 89 2.97 12.79 2.05
CA LEU A 89 1.66 13.06 1.46
C LEU A 89 0.90 14.08 2.30
N LYS A 90 0.17 14.96 1.60
CA LYS A 90 -0.80 15.84 2.25
C LYS A 90 -1.88 14.98 2.90
N ASP A 91 -2.26 15.33 4.14
CA ASP A 91 -3.28 14.59 4.90
C ASP A 91 -4.56 14.34 4.10
N GLU A 92 -5.04 15.33 3.34
CA GLU A 92 -6.25 15.18 2.50
C GLU A 92 -6.10 14.08 1.41
N ILE A 93 -4.91 13.93 0.83
CA ILE A 93 -4.64 12.88 -0.17
C ILE A 93 -4.53 11.53 0.54
N LYS A 94 -3.83 11.50 1.69
CA LYS A 94 -3.68 10.30 2.52
C LYS A 94 -5.05 9.73 2.89
N ASP A 95 -5.90 10.54 3.50
CA ASP A 95 -7.24 10.13 3.97
C ASP A 95 -8.13 9.60 2.84
N LYS A 96 -8.06 10.20 1.65
CA LYS A 96 -8.78 9.70 0.48
C LYS A 96 -8.26 8.33 0.04
N ILE A 97 -6.93 8.15 -0.03
CA ILE A 97 -6.37 6.86 -0.45
C ILE A 97 -6.65 5.77 0.59
N THR A 98 -6.49 6.05 1.88
CA THR A 98 -6.80 5.08 2.94
C THR A 98 -8.27 4.68 2.90
N SER A 99 -9.18 5.62 2.68
CA SER A 99 -10.62 5.31 2.50
C SER A 99 -10.89 4.40 1.30
N ILE A 100 -10.11 4.49 0.22
CA ILE A 100 -10.26 3.61 -0.94
C ILE A 100 -9.71 2.22 -0.63
N LEU A 101 -8.53 2.13 -0.01
CA LEU A 101 -7.82 0.87 0.23
C LEU A 101 -8.43 0.03 1.36
N GLU A 102 -8.92 0.68 2.41
CA GLU A 102 -9.36 0.02 3.63
C GLU A 102 -10.85 -0.36 3.62
N VAL A 103 -11.68 0.34 2.82
CA VAL A 103 -13.13 0.08 2.72
C VAL A 103 -13.46 -1.18 1.91
N ASP A 104 -12.63 -1.55 0.92
CA ASP A 104 -12.78 -2.78 0.14
C ASP A 104 -12.45 -4.07 0.93
N SER A 105 -12.22 -3.97 2.25
CA SER A 105 -11.94 -5.11 3.13
C SER A 105 -13.15 -5.59 3.94
N GLN A 106 -14.34 -4.99 3.73
CA GLN A 106 -15.60 -5.35 4.43
C GLN A 106 -16.66 -6.03 3.54
N ARG A 107 -16.29 -6.50 2.34
CA ARG A 107 -17.18 -7.27 1.45
C ARG A 107 -16.67 -8.68 1.24
#